data_AF-A0A969FVW1-F1
#
_entry.id   AF-A0A969FVW1-F1
#
_cell.length_a   1.000
_cell.length_b   1.000
_cell.length_c   1.000
_cell.angle_alpha   90.00
_cell.angle_beta   90.00
_cell.angle_gamma   90.00
#
_symmetry.space_group_name_H-M   'P 1'
#
loop_
_entity.id
_entity.type
_entity.pdbx_description
1 polymer ?
#
loop_
_entity_poly.entity_id
_entity_poly.type
_entity_poly.pdbx_seq_one_letter_code
_entity_poly.pdbx_strand_id
1 'polypeptide(L)'
;MVEVTALSIRERPTRNSEKVGEVGQGNPVEVLCVEPVFADERVWLRVRHGDTEGWMSSRYLSVNELLLDDRYAGEVCGQARVVEVTALSIREQPSRDSAYLGEVSGNQTVDVLCVPPVSADDRVWFRVRSGSIEGWMSSRYLQLDEER
;
A
#
# COMPACT_ATOMS: atom_id res chain seq x y z
N MET A 1 12.71 6.04 3.76
CA MET A 1 14.15 6.37 3.97
C MET A 1 14.87 5.13 4.47
N VAL A 2 16.12 4.89 4.05
CA VAL A 2 16.91 3.74 4.54
C VAL A 2 17.51 4.04 5.92
N GLU A 3 17.29 3.17 6.90
CA GLU A 3 17.72 3.35 8.30
C GLU A 3 19.06 2.69 8.66
N VAL A 4 19.57 1.82 7.79
CA VAL A 4 20.84 1.11 7.98
C VAL A 4 21.91 1.68 7.06
N THR A 5 23.19 1.46 7.40
CA THR A 5 24.35 1.98 6.65
C THR A 5 24.24 1.75 5.15
N ALA A 6 23.81 0.56 4.75
CA ALA A 6 23.46 0.24 3.39
C ALA A 6 22.40 -0.87 3.35
N LEU A 7 21.39 -0.72 2.49
CA LEU A 7 20.34 -1.70 2.29
C LEU A 7 20.36 -2.17 0.83
N SER A 8 20.40 -3.48 0.63
CA SER A 8 20.48 -4.06 -0.71
C SER A 8 19.11 -4.14 -1.39
N ILE A 9 19.08 -3.79 -2.67
CA ILE A 9 17.98 -4.07 -3.59
C ILE A 9 18.23 -5.46 -4.19
N ARG A 10 17.22 -6.33 -4.12
CA ARG A 10 17.34 -7.73 -4.56
C ARG A 10 16.39 -8.08 -5.70
N GLU A 11 16.79 -9.01 -6.55
CA GLU A 11 15.96 -9.43 -7.69
C GLU A 11 14.63 -10.08 -7.24
N ARG A 12 14.66 -10.84 -6.14
CA ARG A 12 13.48 -11.52 -5.55
C ARG A 12 13.32 -11.13 -4.07
N PRO A 13 12.13 -11.30 -3.49
CA PRO A 13 11.88 -11.01 -2.07
C PRO A 13 12.47 -12.10 -1.15
N THR A 14 13.78 -12.34 -1.24
CA THR A 14 14.51 -13.30 -0.40
C THR A 14 15.94 -12.85 -0.20
N ARG A 15 16.50 -13.14 0.98
CA ARG A 15 17.90 -12.82 1.34
C ARG A 15 18.93 -13.54 0.47
N ASN A 16 18.52 -14.61 -0.20
CA ASN A 16 19.41 -15.46 -1.01
C ASN A 16 19.39 -15.10 -2.49
N SER A 17 18.53 -14.16 -2.90
CA SER A 17 18.49 -13.73 -4.30
C SER A 17 19.60 -12.73 -4.63
N GLU A 18 19.86 -12.60 -5.93
CA GLU A 18 20.87 -11.71 -6.47
C GLU A 18 20.67 -10.27 -6.00
N LYS A 19 21.78 -9.62 -5.61
CA LYS A 19 21.81 -8.21 -5.27
C LYS A 19 21.94 -7.41 -6.57
N VAL A 20 20.87 -6.73 -6.94
CA VAL A 20 20.79 -5.90 -8.16
C VAL A 20 21.13 -4.44 -7.88
N GLY A 21 21.17 -4.02 -6.61
CA GLY A 21 21.54 -2.66 -6.23
C GLY A 21 21.72 -2.49 -4.73
N GLU A 22 22.01 -1.26 -4.31
CA GLU A 22 22.14 -0.86 -2.91
C GLU A 22 21.83 0.61 -2.72
N VAL A 23 21.26 0.94 -1.57
CA VAL A 23 20.94 2.31 -1.18
C VAL A 23 21.52 2.58 0.20
N GLY A 24 22.25 3.68 0.32
CA GLY A 24 22.89 4.09 1.58
C GLY A 24 21.90 4.69 2.57
N GLN A 25 22.27 4.71 3.84
CA GLN A 25 21.50 5.33 4.92
C GLN A 25 21.06 6.75 4.59
N GLY A 26 19.84 7.12 4.98
CA GLY A 26 19.29 8.46 4.79
C GLY A 26 18.80 8.76 3.37
N ASN A 27 19.10 7.91 2.39
CA ASN A 27 18.62 8.11 1.02
C ASN A 27 17.15 7.66 0.89
N PRO A 28 16.33 8.42 0.15
CA PRO A 28 14.97 8.02 -0.17
C PRO A 28 14.99 6.89 -1.21
N VAL A 29 13.98 6.03 -1.15
CA VAL A 29 13.67 5.02 -2.18
C VAL A 29 12.21 5.16 -2.54
N GLU A 30 11.89 5.04 -3.83
CA GLU A 30 10.50 4.96 -4.28
C GLU A 30 10.00 3.55 -3.95
N VAL A 31 8.93 3.43 -3.15
CA VAL A 31 8.28 2.14 -2.93
C VAL A 31 7.28 1.94 -4.07
N LEU A 32 7.47 0.89 -4.86
CA LEU A 32 6.56 0.55 -5.95
C LEU A 32 5.31 -0.10 -5.39
N CYS A 33 4.16 0.28 -5.96
CA CYS A 33 2.82 -0.13 -5.56
C CYS A 33 2.51 -1.57 -5.94
N VAL A 34 3.25 -2.52 -5.35
CA VAL A 34 2.97 -3.95 -5.45
C VAL A 34 2.67 -4.50 -4.07
N GLU A 35 1.95 -5.62 -4.03
CA GLU A 35 1.67 -6.33 -2.79
C GLU A 35 2.97 -6.63 -2.02
N PRO A 36 3.07 -6.26 -0.73
CA PRO A 36 4.18 -6.66 0.10
C PRO A 36 4.29 -8.17 0.13
N VAL A 37 5.50 -8.70 -0.09
CA VAL A 37 5.72 -10.15 -0.08
C VAL A 37 6.27 -10.55 1.27
N PHE A 38 5.58 -11.45 1.97
CA PHE A 38 6.13 -12.09 3.15
C PHE A 38 6.97 -13.31 2.73
N ALA A 39 8.28 -13.23 2.97
CA ALA A 39 9.22 -14.29 2.63
C ALA A 39 10.47 -14.21 3.53
N ASP A 40 11.05 -15.36 3.85
CA ASP A 40 12.17 -15.49 4.80
C ASP A 40 11.89 -14.79 6.15
N GLU A 41 10.66 -14.90 6.64
CA GLU A 41 10.20 -14.30 7.91
C GLU A 41 10.28 -12.76 7.93
N ARG A 42 10.20 -12.14 6.74
CA ARG A 42 10.30 -10.69 6.56
C ARG A 42 9.28 -10.22 5.52
N VAL A 43 8.83 -8.99 5.69
CA VAL A 43 8.07 -8.28 4.66
C VAL A 43 9.06 -7.62 3.69
N TRP A 44 8.82 -7.82 2.41
CA TRP A 44 9.57 -7.25 1.30
C TRP A 44 8.69 -6.29 0.54
N LEU A 45 9.24 -5.11 0.30
CA LEU A 45 8.64 -4.07 -0.52
C LEU A 45 9.41 -4.00 -1.82
N ARG A 46 8.69 -3.91 -2.94
CA ARG A 46 9.35 -3.60 -4.20
C ARG A 46 9.64 -2.12 -4.22
N VAL A 47 10.83 -1.76 -4.67
CA VAL A 47 11.34 -0.40 -4.66
C VAL A 47 12.01 -0.08 -5.98
N ARG A 48 12.11 1.22 -6.28
CA ARG A 48 12.91 1.78 -7.35
C ARG A 48 13.86 2.83 -6.77
N HIS A 49 15.10 2.79 -7.24
CA HIS A 49 16.13 3.78 -6.92
C HIS A 49 16.95 4.07 -8.18
N GLY A 50 16.72 5.24 -8.79
CA GLY A 50 17.22 5.54 -10.13
C GLY A 50 16.63 4.57 -11.16
N ASP A 51 17.49 3.99 -12.00
CA ASP A 51 17.09 2.99 -13.01
C ASP A 51 17.04 1.55 -12.45
N THR A 52 17.29 1.36 -11.14
CA THR A 52 17.32 0.04 -10.51
C THR A 52 16.01 -0.25 -9.78
N GLU A 53 15.34 -1.33 -10.16
CA GLU A 53 14.17 -1.88 -9.46
C GLU A 53 14.49 -3.21 -8.79
N GLY A 54 13.84 -3.46 -7.65
CA GLY A 54 13.88 -4.77 -7.01
C GLY A 54 13.21 -4.76 -5.65
N TRP A 55 13.61 -5.66 -4.75
CA TRP A 55 12.98 -5.88 -3.46
C TRP A 55 13.91 -5.48 -2.32
N MET A 56 13.36 -4.75 -1.35
CA MET A 56 14.03 -4.37 -0.11
C MET A 56 13.21 -4.83 1.09
N SER A 57 13.88 -5.18 2.18
CA SER A 57 13.20 -5.54 3.42
C SER A 57 12.63 -4.30 4.10
N SER A 58 11.33 -4.31 4.40
CA SER A 58 10.64 -3.19 5.07
C SER A 58 11.23 -2.89 6.46
N ARG A 59 11.81 -3.90 7.13
CA ARG A 59 12.43 -3.80 8.46
C ARG A 59 13.50 -2.69 8.57
N TYR A 60 14.11 -2.31 7.45
CA TYR A 60 15.18 -1.32 7.41
C TYR A 60 14.81 -0.06 6.62
N LEU A 61 13.52 0.11 6.34
CA LEU A 61 12.96 1.28 5.69
C LEU A 61 12.08 2.01 6.70
N SER A 62 12.42 3.26 6.99
CA SER A 62 11.45 4.22 7.54
C SER A 62 10.53 4.63 6.42
N VAL A 63 9.45 3.88 6.27
CA VAL A 63 8.33 4.28 5.43
C VAL A 63 7.46 5.21 6.27
N ASN A 64 7.06 6.35 5.71
CA ASN A 64 6.27 7.36 6.43
C ASN A 64 5.04 6.67 7.04
N GLU A 65 4.80 6.89 8.33
CA GLU A 65 4.05 6.00 9.26
C GLU A 65 2.61 5.64 8.85
N LEU A 66 2.05 6.28 7.81
CA LEU A 66 0.80 5.86 7.19
C LEU A 66 0.86 4.45 6.58
N LEU A 67 2.07 3.95 6.30
CA LEU A 67 2.33 2.62 5.72
C LEU A 67 2.41 1.48 6.76
N LEU A 68 2.50 1.80 8.05
CA LEU A 68 2.82 0.85 9.13
C LEU A 68 2.00 1.13 10.39
N ASP A 69 0.78 1.64 10.24
CA ASP A 69 -0.15 1.61 11.36
C ASP A 69 -0.45 0.12 11.66
N ASP A 70 -0.17 -0.33 12.89
CA ASP A 70 -0.22 -1.76 13.28
C ASP A 70 -1.63 -2.36 13.08
N ARG A 71 -2.65 -1.49 13.02
CA ARG A 71 -4.04 -1.83 12.62
C ARG A 71 -4.23 -2.22 11.14
N TYR A 72 -3.20 -2.03 10.31
CA TYR A 72 -3.18 -2.36 8.88
C TYR A 72 -2.03 -3.30 8.51
N ALA A 73 -1.33 -3.88 9.49
CA ALA A 73 -0.26 -4.87 9.30
C ALA A 73 -0.76 -6.25 8.83
N GLY A 74 -1.99 -6.33 8.32
CA GLY A 74 -2.67 -7.53 7.86
C GLY A 74 -3.76 -7.22 6.86
N GLU A 75 -4.53 -8.24 6.48
CA GLU A 75 -5.72 -8.05 5.66
C GLU A 75 -6.75 -7.20 6.42
N VAL A 76 -7.26 -6.17 5.75
CA VAL A 76 -8.32 -5.32 6.29
C VAL A 76 -9.60 -5.68 5.58
N CYS A 77 -10.66 -5.99 6.33
CA CYS A 77 -11.98 -6.16 5.73
C CYS A 77 -13.11 -5.83 6.68
N GLY A 78 -14.30 -5.71 6.10
CA GLY A 78 -15.52 -5.29 6.79
C GLY A 78 -16.26 -4.26 5.95
N GLN A 79 -17.07 -3.44 6.59
CA GLN A 79 -17.73 -2.33 5.92
C GLN A 79 -17.05 -1.02 6.28
N ALA A 80 -16.92 -0.13 5.29
CA ALA A 80 -16.42 1.22 5.50
C ALA A 80 -17.42 2.24 5.00
N ARG A 81 -17.61 3.32 5.77
CA ARG A 81 -18.41 4.48 5.38
C ARG A 81 -17.55 5.53 4.70
N VAL A 82 -18.05 6.10 3.61
CA VAL A 82 -17.44 7.27 2.97
C VAL A 82 -17.70 8.51 3.83
N VAL A 83 -16.64 9.17 4.28
CA VAL A 83 -16.70 10.32 5.18
C VAL A 83 -15.90 11.51 4.63
N GLU A 84 -16.18 12.72 5.14
CA GLU A 84 -15.50 13.99 4.81
C GLU A 84 -15.65 14.50 3.36
N VAL A 85 -16.19 13.70 2.44
CA VAL A 85 -16.41 14.06 1.03
C VAL A 85 -17.85 13.78 0.58
N THR A 86 -18.31 14.51 -0.44
CA THR A 86 -19.64 14.33 -1.03
C THR A 86 -19.76 13.07 -1.89
N ALA A 87 -18.64 12.65 -2.49
CA ALA A 87 -18.50 11.39 -3.20
C ALA A 87 -17.02 11.00 -3.21
N LEU A 88 -16.74 9.70 -3.22
CA LEU A 88 -15.41 9.14 -3.30
C LEU A 88 -15.32 8.19 -4.50
N SER A 89 -14.30 8.38 -5.34
CA SER A 89 -14.13 7.59 -6.56
C SER A 89 -13.53 6.21 -6.27
N ILE A 90 -14.08 5.18 -6.91
CA ILE A 90 -13.51 3.85 -7.08
C ILE A 90 -12.65 3.85 -8.34
N ARG A 91 -11.41 3.41 -8.22
CA ARG A 91 -10.44 3.40 -9.31
C ARG A 91 -9.90 2.02 -9.62
N GLU A 92 -9.41 1.81 -10.83
CA GLU A 92 -8.90 0.51 -11.28
C GLU A 92 -7.61 0.12 -10.56
N GLN A 93 -6.75 1.09 -10.25
CA GLN A 93 -5.49 0.89 -9.55
C GLN A 93 -5.42 1.82 -8.33
N PRO A 94 -4.58 1.52 -7.32
CA PRO A 94 -4.35 2.42 -6.20
C PRO A 94 -3.51 3.61 -6.66
N SER A 95 -4.10 4.52 -7.44
CA SER A 95 -3.47 5.75 -7.90
C SER A 95 -4.52 6.77 -8.30
N ARG A 96 -4.23 8.07 -8.08
CA ARG A 96 -5.10 9.20 -8.44
C ARG A 96 -5.25 9.37 -9.95
N ASP A 97 -4.31 8.86 -10.74
CA ASP A 97 -4.30 9.00 -12.19
C ASP A 97 -4.82 7.75 -12.91
N SER A 98 -5.18 6.72 -12.15
CA SER A 98 -5.75 5.48 -12.71
C SER A 98 -7.20 5.65 -13.17
N ALA A 99 -7.64 4.72 -14.01
CA ALA A 99 -8.97 4.73 -14.62
C ALA A 99 -10.08 4.80 -13.56
N TYR A 100 -11.05 5.68 -13.82
CA TYR A 100 -12.25 5.83 -12.99
C TYR A 100 -13.24 4.69 -13.30
N LEU A 101 -13.62 3.92 -12.29
CA LEU A 101 -14.57 2.82 -12.41
C LEU A 101 -15.97 3.20 -11.91
N GLY A 102 -16.06 4.13 -10.96
CA GLY A 102 -17.30 4.59 -10.37
C GLY A 102 -17.06 5.47 -9.15
N GLU A 103 -18.11 5.83 -8.43
CA GLU A 103 -18.00 6.57 -7.17
C GLU A 103 -19.11 6.18 -6.21
N VAL A 104 -18.87 6.47 -4.93
CA VAL A 104 -19.82 6.22 -3.85
C VAL A 104 -20.05 7.53 -3.10
N SER A 105 -21.32 7.91 -2.96
CA SER A 105 -21.72 9.15 -2.29
C SER A 105 -21.32 9.17 -0.81
N GLY A 106 -21.09 10.36 -0.27
CA GLY A 106 -20.81 10.58 1.14
C GLY A 106 -21.89 9.98 2.04
N ASN A 107 -21.47 9.47 3.19
CA ASN A 107 -22.27 8.72 4.17
C ASN A 107 -22.77 7.34 3.71
N GLN A 108 -22.52 6.93 2.46
CA GLN A 108 -22.79 5.54 2.02
C GLN A 108 -21.68 4.59 2.48
N THR A 109 -21.99 3.31 2.51
CA THR A 109 -21.05 2.24 2.90
C THR A 109 -20.58 1.44 1.69
N VAL A 110 -19.38 0.89 1.81
CA VAL A 110 -18.75 -0.03 0.84
C VAL A 110 -18.20 -1.24 1.57
N ASP A 111 -18.11 -2.38 0.89
CA ASP A 111 -17.47 -3.57 1.43
C ASP A 111 -15.96 -3.49 1.16
N VAL A 112 -15.16 -3.50 2.21
CA VAL A 112 -13.70 -3.60 2.13
C VAL A 112 -13.32 -5.07 2.04
N LEU A 113 -12.63 -5.43 0.96
CA LEU A 113 -12.20 -6.80 0.70
C LEU A 113 -11.01 -7.16 1.56
N CYS A 114 -10.95 -8.41 2.07
CA CYS A 114 -9.87 -8.90 2.95
C CYS A 114 -8.57 -9.04 2.15
N VAL A 115 -7.92 -7.92 1.89
CA VAL A 115 -6.62 -7.83 1.25
C VAL A 115 -5.79 -6.78 1.97
N PRO A 116 -4.45 -6.88 1.93
CA PRO A 116 -3.59 -5.86 2.49
C PRO A 116 -3.83 -4.50 1.80
N PRO A 117 -3.94 -3.40 2.56
CA PRO A 117 -3.97 -2.07 2.00
C PRO A 117 -2.73 -1.78 1.14
N VAL A 118 -2.91 -1.04 0.06
CA VAL A 118 -1.81 -0.62 -0.82
C VAL A 118 -1.53 0.85 -0.61
N SER A 119 -0.26 1.23 -0.50
CA SER A 119 0.12 2.63 -0.42
C SER A 119 0.69 3.13 -1.73
N ALA A 120 0.19 4.27 -2.19
CA ALA A 120 0.52 4.89 -3.46
C ALA A 120 0.13 6.38 -3.45
N ASP A 121 0.85 7.22 -4.20
CA ASP A 121 0.62 8.67 -4.27
C ASP A 121 0.51 9.35 -2.89
N ASP A 122 1.41 8.96 -1.97
CA ASP A 122 1.43 9.41 -0.56
C ASP A 122 0.12 9.16 0.21
N ARG A 123 -0.62 8.11 -0.18
CA ARG A 123 -1.91 7.72 0.42
C ARG A 123 -1.99 6.22 0.58
N VAL A 124 -2.85 5.77 1.48
CA VAL A 124 -3.23 4.37 1.64
C VAL A 124 -4.55 4.13 0.89
N TRP A 125 -4.65 3.00 0.23
CA TRP A 125 -5.76 2.58 -0.62
C TRP A 125 -6.31 1.25 -0.13
N PHE A 126 -7.63 1.18 0.01
CA PHE A 126 -8.34 -0.05 0.31
C PHE A 126 -8.99 -0.58 -0.95
N ARG A 127 -8.93 -1.90 -1.13
CA ARG A 127 -9.69 -2.58 -2.16
C ARG A 127 -11.12 -2.75 -1.67
N VAL A 128 -12.07 -2.28 -2.46
CA VAL A 128 -13.47 -2.19 -2.07
C VAL A 128 -14.37 -2.72 -3.16
N ARG A 129 -15.58 -3.11 -2.76
CA ARG A 129 -16.67 -3.48 -3.65
C ARG A 129 -17.91 -2.67 -3.30
N SER A 130 -18.57 -2.16 -4.32
CA SER A 130 -19.87 -1.49 -4.21
C SER A 130 -20.78 -2.04 -5.32
N GLY A 131 -21.71 -2.91 -4.94
CA GLY A 131 -22.55 -3.64 -5.90
C GLY A 131 -21.70 -4.50 -6.85
N SER A 132 -21.75 -4.20 -8.15
CA SER A 132 -20.99 -4.90 -9.18
C SER A 132 -19.62 -4.26 -9.50
N ILE A 133 -19.28 -3.13 -8.87
CA ILE A 133 -18.03 -2.41 -9.11
C ILE A 133 -17.03 -2.79 -8.02
N GLU A 134 -15.83 -3.19 -8.44
CA GLU A 134 -14.71 -3.48 -7.56
C GLU A 134 -13.50 -2.64 -7.98
N GLY A 135 -12.78 -2.09 -7.02
CA GLY A 135 -11.58 -1.31 -7.28
C GLY A 135 -10.94 -0.76 -6.01
N TRP A 136 -10.24 0.35 -6.13
CA TRP A 136 -9.46 0.97 -5.06
C TRP A 136 -10.02 2.33 -4.68
N MET A 137 -10.12 2.58 -3.37
CA MET A 137 -10.52 3.85 -2.78
C MET A 137 -9.48 4.32 -1.77
N SER A 138 -9.29 5.64 -1.67
CA SER A 138 -8.38 6.24 -0.69
C SER A 138 -8.91 6.04 0.73
N SER A 139 -8.16 5.35 1.59
CA SER A 139 -8.55 5.06 2.98
C SER A 139 -8.75 6.32 3.82
N ARG A 140 -8.11 7.43 3.45
CA ARG A 140 -8.28 8.75 4.09
C ARG A 140 -9.74 9.19 4.23
N TYR A 141 -10.61 8.73 3.34
CA TYR A 141 -12.03 9.09 3.30
C TYR A 141 -12.95 7.90 3.62
N LEU A 142 -12.38 6.83 4.20
CA LEU A 142 -13.09 5.64 4.60
C LEU A 142 -12.98 5.46 6.11
N GLN A 143 -14.12 5.36 6.77
CA GLN A 143 -14.22 5.00 8.17
C GLN A 143 -14.69 3.55 8.29
N LEU A 144 -13.81 2.66 8.75
CA LEU A 144 -14.17 1.28 9.04
C LEU A 144 -15.19 1.25 10.19
N ASP A 145 -16.31 0.57 10.01
CA ASP A 145 -17.22 0.27 11.09
C ASP A 145 -16.60 -0.87 11.91
N GLU A 146 -15.88 -0.51 12.98
CA GLU A 146 -15.47 -1.47 14.01
C GLU A 146 -16.72 -1.81 14.84
N GLU A 147 -17.47 -2.85 14.44
CA GLU A 147 -18.42 -3.49 15.34
C GLU A 147 -17.62 -4.12 16.50
N ARG A 148 -17.59 -3.40 17.62
CA ARG A 148 -17.03 -3.83 18.91
C ARG A 148 -17.89 -4.89 19.59
#